data_AF-A0A520YP96-F1
#
_entry.id   AF-A0A520YP96-F1
#
_cell.length_a   1.000
_cell.length_b   1.000
_cell.length_c   1.000
_cell.angle_alpha   90.00
_cell.angle_beta   90.00
_cell.angle_gamma   90.00
#
_symmetry.space_group_name_H-M   'P 1'
#
loop_
_entity.id
_entity.type
_entity.pdbx_description
1 polymer ?
#
loop_
_entity_poly.entity_id
_entity_poly.type
_entity_poly.pdbx_seq_one_letter_code
_entity_poly.pdbx_strand_id
1 'polypeptide(L)'
;MSEINVFNRRVFIKDLVIISIIVALPFLFYLYLLVPEVKIWKTSFFTFDSRYYQDVSVFAWAAFTKILTLFFLSLWFVTCKHWWRMAIVIPIIIETYKLMVIINDETYYVDKYEVIWAIPLVIPIIIF
;
A
#
# COMPACT_ATOMS: atom_id res chain seq x y z
N MET A 1 46.96 9.86 1.35
CA MET A 1 46.12 8.96 0.55
C MET A 1 45.40 8.05 1.54
N SER A 2 44.22 8.46 2.01
CA SER A 2 43.55 7.80 3.15
C SER A 2 42.83 6.55 2.68
N GLU A 3 43.20 5.40 3.22
CA GLU A 3 42.45 4.15 3.05
C GLU A 3 41.08 4.29 3.69
N ILE A 4 40.04 4.46 2.86
CA ILE A 4 38.66 4.32 3.30
C ILE A 4 38.32 2.85 3.13
N ASN A 5 38.59 2.05 4.15
CA ASN A 5 38.12 0.67 4.19
C ASN A 5 37.25 0.48 5.44
N VAL A 6 36.00 0.92 5.35
CA VAL A 6 34.97 0.64 6.37
C VAL A 6 33.84 -0.14 5.71
N PHE A 7 34.15 -1.36 5.25
CA PHE A 7 33.12 -2.30 4.80
C PHE A 7 32.37 -2.85 6.02
N ASN A 8 31.25 -2.21 6.38
CA ASN A 8 30.39 -2.70 7.45
C ASN A 8 29.39 -3.72 6.90
N ARG A 9 29.73 -5.02 7.00
CA ARG A 9 28.93 -6.14 6.51
C ARG A 9 27.46 -6.09 6.94
N ARG A 10 27.15 -5.61 8.15
CA ARG A 10 25.76 -5.51 8.63
C ARG A 10 24.95 -4.46 7.87
N VAL A 11 25.57 -3.32 7.57
CA VAL A 11 24.93 -2.25 6.78
C VAL A 11 24.69 -2.74 5.36
N PHE A 12 25.68 -3.38 4.76
CA PHE A 12 25.56 -3.95 3.42
C PHE A 12 24.42 -4.98 3.29
N ILE A 13 24.31 -5.93 4.24
CA ILE A 13 23.22 -6.92 4.22
C ILE A 13 21.85 -6.25 4.35
N LYS A 14 21.72 -5.27 5.26
CA LYS A 14 20.47 -4.54 5.46
C LYS A 14 20.04 -3.81 4.18
N ASP A 15 20.97 -3.12 3.52
CA ASP A 15 20.67 -2.38 2.29
C ASP A 15 20.33 -3.33 1.14
N LEU A 16 21.02 -4.48 1.05
CA LEU A 16 20.72 -5.53 0.06
C LEU A 16 19.31 -6.12 0.25
N VAL A 17 18.89 -6.37 1.50
CA VAL A 17 17.53 -6.84 1.80
C VAL A 17 16.49 -5.81 1.38
N ILE A 18 16.69 -4.53 1.73
CA ILE A 18 15.77 -3.46 1.35
C ILE A 18 15.64 -3.35 -0.18
N ILE A 19 16.77 -3.36 -0.89
CA ILE A 19 16.78 -3.30 -2.36
C ILE A 19 16.06 -4.51 -2.96
N SER A 20 16.28 -5.72 -2.45
CA SER A 20 15.59 -6.92 -2.94
C SER A 20 14.07 -6.82 -2.79
N ILE A 21 13.58 -6.26 -1.67
CA ILE A 21 12.15 -6.04 -1.45
C ILE A 21 11.61 -5.03 -2.46
N ILE A 22 12.31 -3.93 -2.70
CA ILE A 22 11.90 -2.90 -3.66
C ILE A 22 11.84 -3.47 -5.08
N VAL A 23 12.84 -4.27 -5.48
CA VAL A 23 12.86 -4.95 -6.79
C VAL A 23 11.73 -5.98 -6.90
N ALA A 24 11.35 -6.64 -5.80
CA ALA A 24 10.25 -7.61 -5.79
C ALA A 24 8.86 -6.97 -5.90
N LEU A 25 8.68 -5.70 -5.48
CA LEU A 25 7.37 -5.02 -5.47
C LEU A 25 6.59 -5.06 -6.80
N PRO A 26 7.18 -4.72 -7.96
CA PRO A 26 6.46 -4.79 -9.23
C PRO A 26 6.03 -6.22 -9.59
N PHE A 27 6.75 -7.25 -9.11
CA PHE A 27 6.35 -8.65 -9.32
C PHE A 27 5.21 -9.05 -8.39
N LEU A 28 5.20 -8.57 -7.15
CA LEU A 28 4.10 -8.77 -6.21
C LEU A 28 2.77 -8.18 -6.71
N PHE A 29 2.82 -7.17 -7.58
CA PHE A 29 1.62 -6.66 -8.25
C PHE A 29 0.88 -7.74 -9.02
N TYR A 30 1.58 -8.54 -9.82
CA TYR A 30 0.96 -9.56 -10.67
C TYR A 30 0.24 -10.68 -9.90
N LEU A 31 0.33 -10.72 -8.56
CA LEU A 31 -0.49 -11.62 -7.75
C LEU A 31 -1.99 -11.39 -7.93
N TYR A 32 -2.44 -10.21 -8.36
CA TYR A 32 -3.86 -9.99 -8.68
C TYR A 32 -4.36 -10.91 -9.81
N LEU A 33 -3.49 -11.37 -10.71
CA LEU A 33 -3.85 -12.30 -11.80
C LEU A 33 -4.24 -13.69 -11.32
N LEU A 34 -3.91 -14.04 -10.06
CA LEU A 34 -4.35 -15.29 -9.45
C LEU A 34 -5.86 -15.26 -9.14
N VAL A 35 -6.46 -14.09 -9.14
CA VAL A 35 -7.88 -13.88 -8.89
C VAL A 35 -8.65 -14.06 -10.20
N PRO A 36 -9.69 -14.92 -10.23
CA PRO A 36 -10.45 -15.18 -11.45
C PRO A 36 -11.32 -13.98 -11.86
N GLU A 37 -11.48 -13.81 -13.18
CA GLU A 37 -12.37 -12.83 -13.83
C GLU A 37 -13.83 -13.29 -13.76
N VAL A 38 -14.39 -13.32 -12.55
CA VAL A 38 -15.78 -13.72 -12.29
C VAL A 38 -16.43 -12.74 -11.32
N LYS A 39 -17.74 -12.57 -11.43
CA LYS A 39 -18.51 -11.76 -10.48
C LYS A 39 -18.56 -12.36 -9.07
N ILE A 40 -18.76 -13.68 -8.99
CA ILE A 40 -18.85 -14.42 -7.73
C ILE A 40 -17.70 -15.41 -7.68
N TRP A 41 -16.73 -15.14 -6.81
CA TRP A 41 -15.61 -16.03 -6.58
C TRP A 41 -15.94 -16.98 -5.41
N LYS A 42 -16.20 -18.24 -5.74
CA LYS A 42 -16.37 -19.30 -4.76
C LYS A 42 -15.09 -20.11 -4.64
N THR A 43 -14.50 -20.14 -3.45
CA THR A 43 -13.41 -21.05 -3.08
C THR A 43 -13.89 -22.00 -1.98
N SER A 44 -13.08 -23.02 -1.66
CA SER A 44 -13.39 -23.95 -0.58
C SER A 44 -13.45 -23.30 0.81
N PHE A 45 -12.95 -22.06 0.96
CA PHE A 45 -12.84 -21.35 2.23
C PHE A 45 -13.74 -20.12 2.33
N PHE A 46 -14.10 -19.49 1.20
CA PHE A 46 -14.91 -18.28 1.20
C PHE A 46 -15.71 -18.12 -0.10
N THR A 47 -16.78 -17.33 -0.02
CA THR A 47 -17.53 -16.86 -1.19
C THR A 47 -17.52 -15.35 -1.20
N PHE A 48 -16.95 -14.76 -2.25
CA PHE A 48 -16.86 -13.32 -2.43
C PHE A 48 -17.71 -12.92 -3.65
N ASP A 49 -18.64 -11.98 -3.46
CA ASP A 49 -19.53 -11.45 -4.50
C ASP A 49 -19.19 -9.98 -4.73
N SER A 50 -18.65 -9.67 -5.92
CA SER A 50 -18.36 -8.29 -6.31
C SER A 50 -19.65 -7.63 -6.82
N ARG A 51 -20.24 -6.81 -5.96
CA ARG A 51 -21.48 -6.08 -6.25
C ARG A 51 -21.20 -4.74 -6.90
N TYR A 52 -20.10 -4.07 -6.56
CA TYR A 52 -19.76 -2.77 -7.12
C TYR A 52 -18.98 -2.91 -8.42
N TYR A 53 -17.83 -3.60 -8.38
CA TYR A 53 -16.93 -3.73 -9.52
C TYR A 53 -17.44 -4.74 -10.57
N GLN A 54 -18.47 -5.53 -10.24
CA GLN A 54 -19.07 -6.61 -11.08
C GLN A 54 -18.09 -7.72 -11.48
N ASP A 55 -16.83 -7.60 -11.10
CA ASP A 55 -15.74 -8.51 -11.39
C ASP A 55 -14.74 -8.47 -10.23
N VAL A 56 -14.51 -9.65 -9.63
CA VAL A 56 -13.62 -9.81 -8.49
C VAL A 56 -12.17 -9.54 -8.86
N SER A 57 -11.78 -9.74 -10.13
CA SER A 57 -10.44 -9.41 -10.62
C SER A 57 -10.17 -7.90 -10.62
N VAL A 58 -11.18 -7.09 -10.96
CA VAL A 58 -11.08 -5.62 -10.97
C VAL A 58 -11.00 -5.07 -9.54
N PHE A 59 -11.81 -5.61 -8.63
CA PHE A 59 -11.71 -5.31 -7.21
C PHE A 59 -10.31 -5.67 -6.67
N ALA A 60 -9.82 -6.87 -6.98
CA ALA A 60 -8.50 -7.33 -6.56
C ALA A 60 -7.40 -6.42 -7.12
N TRP A 61 -7.42 -6.10 -8.41
CA TRP A 61 -6.48 -5.17 -9.03
C TRP A 61 -6.45 -3.81 -8.32
N ALA A 62 -7.63 -3.23 -8.04
CA ALA A 62 -7.75 -1.96 -7.33
C ALA A 62 -7.17 -2.05 -5.91
N ALA A 63 -7.53 -3.09 -5.15
CA ALA A 63 -7.04 -3.32 -3.80
C ALA A 63 -5.52 -3.56 -3.76
N PHE A 64 -4.98 -4.43 -4.63
CA PHE A 64 -3.55 -4.71 -4.73
C PHE A 64 -2.75 -3.46 -5.08
N THR A 65 -3.27 -2.60 -5.97
CA THR A 65 -2.64 -1.31 -6.29
C THR A 65 -2.47 -0.44 -5.05
N LYS A 66 -3.51 -0.36 -4.20
CA LYS A 66 -3.46 0.41 -2.94
C LYS A 66 -2.54 -0.23 -1.91
N ILE A 67 -2.62 -1.54 -1.72
CA ILE A 67 -1.79 -2.29 -0.77
C ILE A 67 -0.31 -2.13 -1.12
N LEU A 68 0.07 -2.24 -2.39
CA LEU A 68 1.48 -2.08 -2.80
C LEU A 68 1.96 -0.65 -2.64
N THR A 69 1.11 0.33 -2.98
CA THR A 69 1.42 1.74 -2.74
C THR A 69 1.66 2.01 -1.24
N LEU A 70 0.81 1.48 -0.37
CA LEU A 70 0.96 1.58 1.08
C LEU A 70 2.22 0.88 1.58
N PHE A 71 2.53 -0.30 1.06
CA PHE A 71 3.73 -1.04 1.42
C PHE A 71 5.00 -0.25 1.03
N PHE A 72 5.04 0.29 -0.19
CA PHE A 72 6.14 1.12 -0.67
C PHE A 72 6.31 2.38 0.21
N LEU A 73 5.22 3.12 0.47
CA LEU A 73 5.26 4.31 1.31
C LEU A 73 5.68 3.98 2.76
N SER A 74 5.22 2.86 3.30
CA SER A 74 5.57 2.41 4.66
C SER A 74 7.05 2.04 4.75
N LEU A 75 7.58 1.32 3.75
CA LEU A 75 8.99 0.99 3.65
C LEU A 75 9.84 2.27 3.53
N TRP A 76 9.42 3.22 2.70
CA TRP A 76 10.10 4.50 2.56
C TRP A 76 10.06 5.32 3.86
N PHE A 77 8.92 5.33 4.55
CA PHE A 77 8.77 5.98 5.85
C PHE A 77 9.74 5.39 6.88
N VAL A 78 9.85 4.06 7.00
CA VAL A 78 10.75 3.42 7.97
C VAL A 78 12.23 3.62 7.61
N THR A 79 12.58 3.65 6.33
CA THR A 79 13.97 3.81 5.87
C THR A 79 14.45 5.27 5.91
N CYS A 80 13.55 6.25 5.81
CA CYS A 80 13.88 7.67 5.85
C CYS A 80 14.26 8.12 7.26
N LYS A 81 15.45 8.71 7.42
CA LYS A 81 15.95 9.24 8.70
C LYS A 81 15.75 10.74 8.88
N HIS A 82 15.24 11.41 7.85
CA HIS A 82 15.11 12.86 7.84
C HIS A 82 13.74 13.31 8.39
N TRP A 83 13.66 14.57 8.80
CA TRP A 83 12.43 15.15 9.38
C TRP A 83 11.23 15.16 8.41
N TRP A 84 11.47 15.34 7.10
CA TRP A 84 10.43 15.32 6.06
C TRP A 84 9.72 13.97 5.90
N ARG A 85 10.17 12.94 6.62
CA ARG A 85 9.44 11.68 6.79
C ARG A 85 7.97 11.88 7.21
N MET A 86 7.64 12.95 7.97
CA MET A 86 6.26 13.26 8.33
C MET A 86 5.37 13.55 7.11
N ALA A 87 5.92 14.12 6.04
CA ALA A 87 5.19 14.34 4.79
C ALA A 87 4.77 13.03 4.11
N ILE A 88 5.46 11.91 4.37
CA ILE A 88 5.12 10.57 3.85
C ILE A 88 3.94 9.96 4.64
N VAL A 89 3.70 10.39 5.88
CA VAL A 89 2.56 9.91 6.68
C VAL A 89 1.23 10.33 6.05
N ILE A 90 1.19 11.54 5.47
CA ILE A 90 -0.01 12.07 4.80
C ILE A 90 -0.50 11.15 3.66
N PRO A 91 0.32 10.78 2.64
CA PRO A 91 -0.11 9.85 1.61
C PRO A 91 -0.39 8.45 2.15
N ILE A 92 0.29 8.00 3.23
CA ILE A 92 -0.06 6.73 3.89
C ILE A 92 -1.50 6.77 4.42
N ILE A 93 -1.88 7.84 5.13
CA ILE A 93 -3.25 8.02 5.65
C ILE A 93 -4.26 8.04 4.49
N ILE A 94 -3.97 8.84 3.46
CA ILE A 94 -4.87 9.00 2.30
C ILE A 94 -5.05 7.68 1.56
N GLU A 95 -3.98 6.94 1.28
CA GLU A 95 -4.08 5.66 0.57
C GLU A 95 -4.71 4.56 1.43
N THR A 96 -4.54 4.61 2.76
CA THR A 96 -5.22 3.70 3.70
C THR A 96 -6.72 3.95 3.66
N TYR A 97 -7.11 5.22 3.70
CA TYR A 97 -8.50 5.63 3.60
C TYR A 97 -9.10 5.20 2.24
N LYS A 98 -8.40 5.42 1.12
CA LYS A 98 -8.84 4.93 -0.21
C LYS A 98 -8.98 3.40 -0.28
N LEU A 99 -8.12 2.65 0.41
CA LEU A 99 -8.24 1.19 0.48
C LEU A 99 -9.52 0.78 1.22
N MET A 100 -9.85 1.47 2.31
CA MET A 100 -11.11 1.25 3.03
C MET A 100 -12.32 1.56 2.15
N VAL A 101 -12.28 2.62 1.35
CA VAL A 101 -13.34 2.94 0.36
C VAL A 101 -13.53 1.80 -0.62
N ILE A 102 -12.46 1.27 -1.23
CA ILE A 102 -12.55 0.16 -2.19
C ILE A 102 -13.25 -1.06 -1.57
N ILE A 103 -12.91 -1.39 -0.32
CA ILE A 103 -13.53 -2.50 0.42
C ILE A 103 -14.99 -2.19 0.74
N ASN A 104 -15.27 -0.95 1.15
CA ASN A 104 -16.60 -0.54 1.57
C ASN A 104 -17.58 -0.43 0.40
N ASP A 105 -17.12 0.01 -0.78
CA ASP A 105 -17.91 0.08 -2.02
C ASP A 105 -18.57 -1.26 -2.35
N GLU A 106 -17.94 -2.39 -2.00
CA GLU A 106 -18.50 -3.74 -2.20
C GLU A 106 -19.62 -4.10 -1.21
N THR A 107 -19.67 -3.43 -0.06
CA THR A 107 -20.65 -3.67 1.02
C THR A 107 -21.77 -2.64 1.07
N TYR A 108 -21.45 -1.37 0.85
CA TYR A 108 -22.32 -0.22 0.93
C TYR A 108 -21.88 0.79 -0.14
N TYR A 109 -22.83 1.32 -0.92
CA TYR A 109 -22.57 2.46 -1.80
C TYR A 109 -22.33 3.69 -0.93
N VAL A 110 -21.12 3.86 -0.40
CA VAL A 110 -20.81 4.97 0.49
C VAL A 110 -20.36 6.18 -0.31
N ASP A 111 -20.97 7.29 0.04
CA ASP A 111 -21.03 8.51 -0.73
C ASP A 111 -19.69 9.26 -0.70
N LYS A 112 -19.31 9.88 -1.82
CA LYS A 112 -17.94 10.31 -2.20
C LYS A 112 -17.27 11.40 -1.32
N TYR A 113 -17.89 11.85 -0.23
CA TYR A 113 -17.44 13.01 0.56
C TYR A 113 -16.42 12.70 1.65
N GLU A 114 -16.07 11.43 1.82
CA GLU A 114 -15.42 10.95 3.02
C GLU A 114 -13.90 11.27 3.11
N VAL A 115 -13.26 11.74 2.05
CA VAL A 115 -11.87 12.27 2.12
C VAL A 115 -11.77 13.41 3.15
N ILE A 116 -12.87 14.15 3.39
CA ILE A 116 -12.95 15.19 4.42
C ILE A 116 -12.74 14.61 5.82
N TRP A 117 -13.10 13.35 6.08
CA TRP A 117 -12.86 12.70 7.38
C TRP A 117 -11.38 12.41 7.66
N ALA A 118 -10.53 12.37 6.63
CA ALA A 118 -9.09 12.21 6.82
C ALA A 118 -8.40 13.54 7.20
N ILE A 119 -9.02 14.70 6.91
CA ILE A 119 -8.45 16.04 7.14
C ILE A 119 -8.08 16.31 8.62
N PRO A 120 -8.92 15.99 9.62
CA PRO A 120 -8.59 16.19 11.04
C PRO A 120 -7.33 15.44 11.49
N LEU A 121 -6.98 14.34 10.82
CA LEU A 121 -5.81 13.53 11.14
C LEU A 121 -4.53 14.07 10.46
N VAL A 122 -4.67 14.75 9.32
CA VAL A 122 -3.57 15.31 8.54
C VAL A 122 -3.10 16.67 9.07
N ILE A 123 -4.01 17.52 9.56
CA ILE A 123 -3.70 18.88 10.02
C ILE A 123 -2.64 18.93 11.14
N PRO A 124 -2.73 18.12 12.22
CA PRO A 124 -1.75 18.16 13.30
C PRO A 124 -0.34 17.74 12.86
N ILE A 125 -0.23 16.90 11.84
CA ILE A 125 1.04 16.37 11.32
C ILE A 125 1.76 17.43 10.47
N ILE A 126 1.03 18.35 9.84
CA ILE A 126 1.61 19.43 9.03
C ILE A 126 2.11 20.59 9.93
N ILE A 127 1.47 20.79 11.08
CA ILE A 127 1.76 21.90 11.99
C ILE A 127 2.97 21.61 12.90
N PHE A 128 3.35 20.35 13.08
CA PHE A 128 4.51 19.89 13.86
C PHE A 128 5.71 19.53 12.97
#